data_AF-A0A7D7XBX5-F1
#
_entry.id   AF-A0A7D7XBX5-F1
#
_cell.length_a   1.000
_cell.length_b   1.000
_cell.length_c   1.000
_cell.angle_alpha   90.00
_cell.angle_beta   90.00
_cell.angle_gamma   90.00
#
_symmetry.space_group_name_H-M   'P 1'
#
loop_
_entity.id
_entity.type
_entity.pdbx_description
1 polymer ?
#
loop_
_entity_poly.entity_id
_entity_poly.type
_entity_poly.pdbx_seq_one_letter_code
_entity_poly.pdbx_strand_id
1 'polypeptide(L)'
;MATMMAPVSVADIPVSAPQPAAAQREVVRCDHCKLVQFRTTIDCCRRCKKSLLPEPPKAQPAIALVAEPASPAKPETLSVATAVRDLRHARNLSQRQLAARMNVPRTYISKIENGKAMPTLSSLERLARALQVDISALLRDAPTRHQDEAAIITADPFLAELARYSAHLTSTQKSIFINHVRELAQNSGQLRNRRSA
;
A
#
# COMPACT_ATOMS: atom_id res chain seq x y z
N MET A 1 82.01 23.83 52.45
CA MET A 1 81.79 22.69 51.54
C MET A 1 80.39 22.84 50.97
N ALA A 2 80.30 23.24 49.70
CA ALA A 2 79.03 23.45 49.00
C ALA A 2 78.68 22.19 48.21
N THR A 3 77.46 21.68 48.35
CA THR A 3 76.92 20.68 47.42
C THR A 3 75.42 20.92 47.26
N MET A 4 75.04 21.12 46.00
CA MET A 4 73.69 21.33 45.49
C MET A 4 72.91 20.00 45.49
N MET A 5 71.62 20.01 45.81
CA MET A 5 70.65 19.07 45.23
C MET A 5 69.30 19.76 45.01
N ALA A 6 68.77 19.48 43.81
CA ALA A 6 67.68 20.14 43.10
C ALA A 6 66.26 19.75 43.58
N PRO A 7 65.20 20.49 43.18
CA PRO A 7 63.81 20.16 43.49
C PRO A 7 63.22 19.13 42.51
N VAL A 8 62.45 18.17 43.02
CA VAL A 8 61.65 17.21 42.24
C VAL A 8 60.18 17.44 42.63
N SER A 9 59.41 18.17 41.83
CA SER A 9 58.59 17.72 40.70
C SER A 9 57.43 16.80 41.11
N VAL A 10 56.23 17.37 41.17
CA VAL A 10 54.95 16.70 41.40
C VAL A 10 54.52 16.05 40.09
N ALA A 11 54.55 14.72 40.04
CA ALA A 11 54.06 13.95 38.90
C ALA A 11 53.00 12.93 39.35
N ASP A 12 51.93 12.89 38.56
CA ASP A 12 51.04 11.77 38.30
C ASP A 12 49.93 11.41 39.31
N ILE A 13 48.86 12.21 39.26
CA ILE A 13 47.51 11.73 39.55
C ILE A 13 47.03 10.96 38.31
N PRO A 14 46.68 9.66 38.39
CA PRO A 14 46.16 8.94 37.24
C PRO A 14 44.77 9.49 36.86
N VAL A 15 44.72 10.15 35.70
CA VAL A 15 43.48 10.52 35.03
C VAL A 15 42.68 9.24 34.78
N SER A 16 41.52 9.17 35.42
CA SER A 16 40.56 8.08 35.29
C SER A 16 40.22 7.86 33.82
N ALA A 17 40.32 6.60 33.37
CA ALA A 17 40.03 6.19 32.00
C ALA A 17 38.62 6.63 31.57
N PRO A 18 38.42 7.03 30.30
CA PRO A 18 37.09 7.36 29.79
C PRO A 18 36.19 6.13 29.89
N GLN A 19 35.14 6.23 30.70
CA GLN A 19 34.09 5.23 30.79
C GLN A 19 33.52 4.97 29.38
N PRO A 20 33.35 3.71 28.95
CA PRO A 20 32.77 3.43 27.64
C PRO A 20 31.33 3.96 27.64
N ALA A 21 31.10 4.96 26.79
CA ALA A 21 29.80 5.57 26.57
C ALA A 21 28.74 4.48 26.37
N ALA A 22 27.66 4.54 27.15
CA ALA A 22 26.53 3.64 27.06
C ALA A 22 26.03 3.57 25.60
N ALA A 23 26.23 2.41 24.96
CA ALA A 23 25.83 2.19 23.57
C ALA A 23 24.31 2.36 23.44
N GLN A 24 23.89 3.48 22.86
CA GLN A 24 22.48 3.75 22.54
C GLN A 24 22.01 2.69 21.54
N ARG A 25 21.20 1.75 22.01
CA ARG A 25 20.64 0.69 21.16
C ARG A 25 19.63 1.31 20.19
N GLU A 26 19.91 1.18 18.89
CA GLU A 26 19.04 1.65 17.81
C GLU A 26 17.62 1.07 17.93
N VAL A 27 16.60 1.93 17.84
CA VAL A 27 15.19 1.54 17.86
C VAL A 27 14.68 1.37 16.43
N VAL A 28 14.22 0.16 16.09
CA VAL A 28 13.78 -0.22 14.74
C VAL A 28 12.34 -0.73 14.76
N ARG A 29 11.58 -0.47 13.68
CA ARG A 29 10.22 -0.99 13.47
C ARG A 29 10.25 -2.13 12.46
N CYS A 30 9.71 -3.29 12.82
CA CYS A 30 9.60 -4.40 11.88
C CYS A 30 8.53 -4.14 10.81
N ASP A 31 8.86 -4.19 9.53
CA ASP A 31 7.88 -3.98 8.47
C ASP A 31 6.86 -5.11 8.32
N HIS A 32 7.18 -6.31 8.77
CA HIS A 32 6.27 -7.44 8.72
C HIS A 32 5.21 -7.40 9.84
N CYS A 33 5.62 -7.22 11.09
CA CYS A 33 4.72 -7.33 12.25
C CYS A 33 4.48 -6.02 13.01
N LYS A 34 5.11 -4.92 12.55
CA LYS A 34 4.98 -3.56 13.07
C LYS A 34 5.41 -3.37 14.53
N LEU A 35 6.13 -4.34 15.10
CA LEU A 35 6.71 -4.25 16.43
C LEU A 35 7.86 -3.24 16.45
N VAL A 36 7.82 -2.31 17.41
CA VAL A 36 8.95 -1.44 17.77
C VAL A 36 9.84 -2.21 18.76
N GLN A 37 11.13 -2.28 18.45
CA GLN A 37 12.09 -3.04 19.23
C GLN A 37 13.49 -2.42 19.11
N PHE A 38 14.38 -2.77 20.03
CA PHE A 38 15.80 -2.52 19.83
C PHE A 38 16.36 -3.45 18.76
N ARG A 39 17.32 -2.96 17.97
CA ARG A 39 18.06 -3.75 17.00
C ARG A 39 18.75 -4.91 17.71
N THR A 40 18.51 -6.11 17.19
CA THR A 40 19.09 -7.36 17.73
C THR A 40 20.39 -7.68 17.01
N THR A 41 21.29 -8.46 17.63
CA THR A 41 22.57 -8.88 17.03
C THR A 41 22.43 -9.66 15.72
N ILE A 42 21.30 -10.32 15.51
CA ILE A 42 21.00 -11.12 14.31
C ILE A 42 20.08 -10.40 13.31
N ASP A 43 19.87 -9.09 13.49
CA ASP A 43 19.00 -8.26 12.63
C ASP A 43 17.64 -8.87 12.28
N CYS A 44 17.05 -9.60 13.24
CA CYS A 44 15.76 -10.26 13.08
C CYS A 44 14.72 -9.68 14.04
N CYS A 45 13.47 -9.68 13.60
CA CYS A 45 12.37 -9.31 14.48
C CYS A 45 12.23 -10.32 15.63
N ARG A 46 12.25 -9.87 16.89
CA ARG A 46 12.10 -10.73 18.08
C ARG A 46 10.77 -11.48 18.13
N ARG A 47 9.77 -11.02 17.36
CA ARG A 47 8.44 -11.61 17.30
C ARG A 47 8.21 -12.50 16.09
N CYS A 48 8.49 -12.01 14.87
CA CYS A 48 8.21 -12.78 13.65
C CYS A 48 9.44 -13.45 13.04
N LYS A 49 10.63 -13.28 13.64
CA LYS A 49 11.93 -13.83 13.20
C LYS A 49 12.35 -13.45 11.78
N LYS A 50 11.66 -12.51 11.12
CA LYS A 50 12.01 -12.03 9.79
C LYS A 50 13.09 -10.95 9.86
N SER A 51 13.98 -10.93 8.87
CA SER A 51 15.03 -9.92 8.72
C SER A 51 14.46 -8.50 8.75
N LEU A 52 15.16 -7.62 9.46
CA LEU A 52 14.91 -6.18 9.52
C LEU A 52 15.79 -5.42 8.55
N LEU A 53 16.72 -6.10 7.88
CA LEU A 53 17.54 -5.47 6.85
C LEU A 53 16.63 -5.09 5.68
N PRO A 54 16.71 -3.85 5.19
CA PRO A 54 16.09 -3.50 3.92
C PRO A 54 16.70 -4.41 2.85
N GLU A 55 15.85 -5.11 2.09
CA GLU A 55 16.34 -5.83 0.92
C GLU A 55 16.98 -4.81 -0.03
N PRO A 56 18.20 -5.05 -0.53
CA PRO A 56 18.83 -4.13 -1.47
C PRO A 56 17.89 -3.91 -2.65
N PRO A 57 17.79 -2.69 -3.19
CA PRO A 57 16.98 -2.45 -4.37
C PRO A 57 17.47 -3.41 -5.45
N LYS A 58 16.60 -4.33 -5.88
CA LYS A 58 16.88 -5.18 -7.04
C LYS A 58 17.18 -4.20 -8.16
N ALA A 59 18.42 -4.19 -8.65
CA ALA A 59 18.84 -3.35 -9.75
C ALA A 59 17.86 -3.61 -10.90
N GLN A 60 16.97 -2.65 -11.14
CA GLN A 60 16.15 -2.66 -12.33
C GLN A 60 17.10 -2.29 -13.47
N PRO A 61 17.21 -3.10 -14.54
CA PRO A 61 18.01 -2.71 -15.68
C PRO A 61 17.50 -1.37 -16.22
N ALA A 62 18.44 -0.52 -16.63
CA ALA A 62 18.15 0.78 -17.23
C ALA A 62 17.18 0.61 -18.40
N ILE A 63 16.15 1.44 -18.43
CA ILE A 63 15.05 1.41 -19.40
C ILE A 63 15.63 1.66 -20.81
N ALA A 64 15.83 0.60 -21.57
CA ALA A 64 15.96 0.69 -23.02
C ALA A 64 14.53 0.79 -23.60
N LEU A 65 14.29 1.78 -24.46
CA LEU A 65 13.06 1.89 -25.24
C LEU A 65 12.90 0.66 -26.13
N VAL A 66 12.24 -0.36 -25.62
CA VAL A 66 11.65 -1.43 -26.42
C VAL A 66 10.15 -1.32 -26.19
N ALA A 67 9.40 -1.13 -27.26
CA ALA A 67 7.95 -1.20 -27.25
C ALA A 67 7.55 -2.51 -26.57
N GLU A 68 6.98 -2.41 -25.36
CA GLU A 68 6.57 -3.59 -24.62
C GLU A 68 5.45 -4.29 -25.41
N PRO A 69 5.63 -5.55 -25.86
CA PRO A 69 4.48 -6.34 -26.28
C PRO A 69 3.57 -6.44 -25.06
N ALA A 70 2.30 -6.10 -25.25
CA ALA A 70 1.25 -6.09 -24.24
C ALA A 70 1.51 -7.14 -23.16
N SER A 71 1.91 -6.66 -21.97
CA SER A 71 2.17 -7.50 -20.81
C SER A 71 0.97 -8.45 -20.64
N PRO A 72 1.17 -9.78 -20.54
CA PRO A 72 0.06 -10.70 -20.40
C PRO A 72 -0.71 -10.29 -19.14
N ALA A 73 -1.96 -9.89 -19.34
CA ALA A 73 -2.88 -9.56 -18.26
C ALA A 73 -2.75 -10.65 -17.20
N LYS A 74 -2.32 -10.25 -15.99
CA LYS A 74 -2.27 -11.15 -14.83
C LYS A 74 -3.63 -11.86 -14.77
N PRO A 75 -3.68 -13.17 -14.53
CA PRO A 75 -4.92 -13.92 -14.62
C PRO A 75 -5.97 -13.23 -13.75
N GLU A 76 -7.00 -12.74 -14.41
CA GLU A 76 -8.18 -12.10 -13.82
C GLU A 76 -8.84 -13.16 -12.93
N THR A 77 -8.42 -13.16 -11.68
CA THR A 77 -8.80 -14.14 -10.68
C THR A 77 -9.70 -13.43 -9.70
N LEU A 78 -10.90 -13.97 -9.53
CA LEU A 78 -11.92 -13.60 -8.55
C LEU A 78 -11.29 -13.19 -7.20
N SER A 79 -10.96 -11.90 -7.08
CA SER A 79 -10.16 -11.43 -5.95
C SER A 79 -11.06 -10.94 -4.83
N VAL A 80 -11.59 -11.91 -4.08
CA VAL A 80 -12.33 -11.66 -2.82
C VAL A 80 -11.54 -10.74 -1.88
N ALA A 81 -10.21 -10.88 -1.90
CA ALA A 81 -9.29 -10.09 -1.10
C ALA A 81 -9.37 -8.58 -1.37
N THR A 82 -9.41 -8.18 -2.65
CA THR A 82 -9.60 -6.77 -3.04
C THR A 82 -11.02 -6.33 -2.78
N ALA A 83 -12.00 -7.15 -3.10
CA ALA A 83 -13.40 -6.81 -2.90
C ALA A 83 -13.74 -6.48 -1.44
N VAL A 84 -13.25 -7.29 -0.49
CA VAL A 84 -13.40 -7.07 0.96
C VAL A 84 -12.70 -5.79 1.40
N ARG A 85 -11.49 -5.52 0.90
CA ARG A 85 -10.74 -4.31 1.23
C ARG A 85 -11.51 -3.06 0.81
N ASP A 86 -11.99 -3.02 -0.43
CA ASP A 86 -12.66 -1.83 -0.99
C ASP A 86 -13.97 -1.55 -0.27
N LEU A 87 -14.78 -2.59 -0.04
CA LEU A 87 -16.05 -2.46 0.69
C LEU A 87 -15.85 -2.05 2.15
N ARG A 88 -14.73 -2.46 2.76
CA ARG A 88 -14.34 -2.01 4.10
C ARG A 88 -14.02 -0.50 4.09
N HIS A 89 -13.28 -0.03 3.08
CA HIS A 89 -12.95 1.39 2.93
C HIS A 89 -14.18 2.24 2.61
N ALA A 90 -15.06 1.79 1.72
CA ALA A 90 -16.32 2.47 1.41
C ALA A 90 -17.21 2.67 2.65
N ARG A 91 -17.08 1.81 3.66
CA ARG A 91 -17.80 1.91 4.94
C ARG A 91 -17.01 2.57 6.07
N ASN A 92 -15.84 3.14 5.77
CA ASN A 92 -14.96 3.78 6.75
C ASN A 92 -14.61 2.87 7.95
N LEU A 93 -14.54 1.55 7.71
CA LEU A 93 -14.21 0.58 8.75
C LEU A 93 -12.70 0.32 8.77
N SER A 94 -12.12 0.26 9.97
CA SER A 94 -10.79 -0.31 10.17
C SER A 94 -10.86 -1.85 10.17
N GLN A 95 -9.73 -2.51 9.89
CA GLN A 95 -9.62 -3.97 10.01
C GLN A 95 -9.99 -4.47 11.41
N ARG A 96 -9.73 -3.69 12.47
CA ARG A 96 -10.14 -4.05 13.86
C ARG A 96 -11.66 -4.01 14.02
N GLN A 97 -12.31 -2.98 13.48
CA GLN A 97 -13.77 -2.86 13.56
C GLN A 97 -14.48 -3.95 12.76
N LEU A 98 -14.00 -4.27 11.55
CA LEU A 98 -14.54 -5.38 10.77
C LEU A 98 -14.34 -6.72 11.48
N ALA A 99 -13.14 -6.95 12.04
CA ALA A 99 -12.84 -8.16 12.81
C ALA A 99 -13.75 -8.31 14.04
N ALA A 100 -14.01 -7.21 14.75
CA ALA A 100 -14.94 -7.18 15.89
C ALA A 100 -16.37 -7.53 15.46
N ARG A 101 -16.87 -6.96 14.36
CA ARG A 101 -18.21 -7.27 13.81
C ARG A 101 -18.35 -8.73 13.38
N MET A 102 -17.26 -9.33 12.89
CA MET A 102 -17.23 -10.74 12.49
C MET A 102 -16.95 -11.72 13.63
N ASN A 103 -16.63 -11.21 14.83
CA ASN A 103 -16.14 -11.98 15.97
C ASN A 103 -14.92 -12.87 15.61
N VAL A 104 -13.94 -12.30 14.90
CA VAL A 104 -12.71 -12.99 14.49
C VAL A 104 -11.47 -12.17 14.85
N PRO A 105 -10.27 -12.78 14.91
CA PRO A 105 -9.04 -12.03 15.12
C PRO A 105 -8.77 -11.07 13.96
N ARG A 106 -8.25 -9.86 14.26
CA ARG A 106 -7.80 -8.89 13.24
C ARG A 106 -6.82 -9.51 12.23
N THR A 107 -5.99 -10.44 12.68
CA THR A 107 -5.02 -11.16 11.84
C THR A 107 -5.69 -11.99 10.75
N TYR A 108 -6.90 -12.52 10.99
CA TYR A 108 -7.69 -13.25 10.00
C TYR A 108 -8.15 -12.33 8.88
N ILE A 109 -8.73 -11.17 9.21
CA ILE A 109 -9.13 -10.14 8.23
C ILE A 109 -7.93 -9.68 7.40
N SER A 110 -6.80 -9.42 8.05
CA SER A 110 -5.56 -9.04 7.34
C SER A 110 -5.08 -10.13 6.38
N LYS A 111 -5.17 -11.41 6.76
CA LYS A 111 -4.81 -12.51 5.85
C LYS A 111 -5.76 -12.60 4.65
N ILE A 112 -7.06 -12.40 4.85
CA ILE A 112 -8.06 -12.38 3.77
C ILE A 112 -7.78 -11.23 2.81
N GLU A 113 -7.65 -9.99 3.30
CA GLU A 113 -7.41 -8.81 2.45
C GLU A 113 -6.11 -8.94 1.65
N ASN A 114 -5.10 -9.63 2.18
CA ASN A 114 -3.83 -9.86 1.50
C ASN A 114 -3.80 -11.12 0.62
N GLY A 115 -4.93 -11.82 0.43
CA GLY A 115 -5.01 -13.05 -0.36
C GLY A 115 -4.27 -14.25 0.26
N LYS A 116 -3.87 -14.17 1.53
CA LYS A 116 -3.13 -15.22 2.25
C LYS A 116 -4.04 -16.23 2.95
N ALA A 117 -5.34 -15.98 2.96
CA ALA A 117 -6.34 -16.91 3.47
C ALA A 117 -7.59 -16.84 2.58
N MET A 118 -8.03 -18.01 2.10
CA MET A 118 -9.30 -18.15 1.41
C MET A 118 -10.40 -18.32 2.46
N PRO A 119 -11.38 -17.40 2.57
CA PRO A 119 -12.49 -17.57 3.49
C PRO A 119 -13.41 -18.71 3.04
N THR A 120 -13.96 -19.46 4.00
CA THR A 120 -15.04 -20.43 3.74
C THR A 120 -16.32 -19.69 3.34
N LEU A 121 -17.29 -20.40 2.74
CA LEU A 121 -18.62 -19.84 2.43
C LEU A 121 -19.29 -19.22 3.68
N SER A 122 -19.23 -19.91 4.82
CA SER A 122 -19.72 -19.38 6.11
C SER A 122 -18.99 -18.11 6.58
N SER A 123 -17.73 -17.95 6.21
CA SER A 123 -16.95 -16.74 6.51
C SER A 123 -17.27 -15.60 5.54
N LEU A 124 -17.56 -15.92 4.27
CA LEU A 124 -18.06 -14.98 3.28
C LEU A 124 -19.44 -14.42 3.67
N GLU A 125 -20.36 -15.25 4.13
CA GLU A 125 -21.66 -14.79 4.64
C GLU A 125 -21.52 -13.84 5.84
N ARG A 126 -20.58 -14.13 6.75
CA ARG A 126 -20.29 -13.26 7.90
C ARG A 126 -19.63 -11.96 7.46
N LEU A 127 -18.74 -12.00 6.47
CA LEU A 127 -18.18 -10.80 5.84
C LEU A 127 -19.29 -9.95 5.23
N ALA A 128 -20.17 -10.55 4.44
CA ALA A 128 -21.28 -9.90 3.76
C ALA A 128 -22.21 -9.20 4.77
N ARG A 129 -22.58 -9.90 5.85
CA ARG A 129 -23.37 -9.34 6.96
C ARG A 129 -22.64 -8.21 7.69
N ALA A 130 -21.37 -8.40 8.06
CA ALA A 130 -20.59 -7.39 8.78
C ALA A 130 -20.34 -6.12 7.95
N LEU A 131 -20.23 -6.31 6.63
CA LEU A 131 -20.12 -5.27 5.62
C LEU A 131 -21.49 -4.85 5.08
N GLN A 132 -22.63 -5.35 5.54
CA GLN A 132 -23.96 -4.99 5.03
C GLN A 132 -24.07 -4.96 3.49
N VAL A 133 -23.58 -6.01 2.83
CA VAL A 133 -23.69 -6.23 1.38
C VAL A 133 -24.19 -7.63 1.10
N ASP A 134 -24.65 -7.85 -0.12
CA ASP A 134 -24.86 -9.21 -0.64
C ASP A 134 -23.53 -9.93 -0.88
N ILE A 135 -23.55 -11.25 -0.76
CA ILE A 135 -22.38 -12.11 -0.98
C ILE A 135 -21.85 -11.94 -2.41
N SER A 136 -22.73 -11.71 -3.39
CA SER A 136 -22.37 -11.42 -4.77
C SER A 136 -21.40 -10.24 -4.88
N ALA A 137 -21.52 -9.21 -4.03
CA ALA A 137 -20.63 -8.06 -4.03
C ALA A 137 -19.18 -8.39 -3.60
N LEU A 138 -19.00 -9.47 -2.82
CA LEU A 138 -17.69 -9.98 -2.41
C LEU A 138 -17.05 -10.89 -3.45
N LEU A 139 -17.88 -11.49 -4.31
CA LEU A 139 -17.48 -12.42 -5.37
C LEU A 139 -17.39 -11.75 -6.75
N ARG A 140 -17.82 -10.49 -6.88
CA ARG A 140 -17.63 -9.72 -8.10
C ARG A 140 -16.14 -9.50 -8.36
N ASP A 141 -15.75 -9.78 -9.59
CA ASP A 141 -14.38 -9.61 -10.05
C ASP A 141 -14.10 -8.13 -10.39
N ALA A 142 -12.82 -7.74 -10.37
CA ALA A 142 -12.42 -6.38 -10.78
C ALA A 142 -12.96 -5.96 -12.17
N PRO A 143 -12.96 -6.83 -13.22
CA PRO A 143 -13.56 -6.51 -14.50
C PRO A 143 -15.10 -6.39 -14.44
N THR A 144 -15.80 -7.18 -13.63
CA THR A 144 -17.27 -7.08 -13.50
C THR A 144 -17.70 -5.79 -12.81
N ARG A 145 -16.90 -5.26 -11.88
CA ARG A 145 -17.15 -3.92 -11.29
C ARG A 145 -17.03 -2.79 -12.32
N HIS A 146 -16.01 -2.84 -13.17
CA HIS A 146 -15.85 -1.86 -14.25
C HIS A 146 -16.91 -2.01 -15.35
N GLN A 147 -17.36 -3.23 -15.63
CA GLN A 147 -18.48 -3.48 -16.54
C GLN A 147 -19.80 -2.95 -15.97
N ASP A 148 -20.07 -3.11 -14.67
CA ASP A 148 -21.26 -2.54 -14.01
C ASP A 148 -21.22 -0.99 -14.05
N GLU A 149 -20.08 -0.36 -13.77
CA GLU A 149 -19.92 1.09 -13.90
C GLU A 149 -20.07 1.57 -15.35
N ALA A 150 -19.47 0.86 -16.31
CA ALA A 150 -19.61 1.17 -17.74
C ALA A 150 -21.05 0.96 -18.23
N ALA A 151 -21.78 -0.02 -17.68
CA ALA A 151 -23.20 -0.27 -17.98
C ALA A 151 -24.10 0.83 -17.39
N ILE A 152 -23.77 1.37 -16.22
CA ILE A 152 -24.46 2.53 -15.64
C ILE A 152 -24.23 3.78 -16.51
N ILE A 153 -23.02 3.98 -17.02
CA ILE A 153 -22.68 5.12 -17.89
C ILE A 153 -23.33 4.95 -19.28
N THR A 154 -23.33 3.74 -19.85
CA THR A 154 -24.00 3.44 -21.12
C THR A 154 -25.51 3.19 -21.00
N ALA A 155 -26.10 3.34 -19.81
CA ALA A 155 -27.55 3.45 -19.68
C ALA A 155 -28.07 4.76 -20.30
N ASP A 156 -27.21 5.79 -20.41
CA ASP A 156 -27.51 6.98 -21.17
C ASP A 156 -27.48 6.67 -22.68
N PRO A 157 -28.58 6.94 -23.45
CA PRO A 157 -28.67 6.59 -24.86
C PRO A 157 -27.58 7.22 -25.74
N PHE A 158 -27.17 8.45 -25.40
CA PHE A 158 -26.14 9.17 -26.14
C PHE A 158 -24.75 8.59 -25.85
N LEU A 159 -24.44 8.28 -24.59
CA LEU A 159 -23.18 7.64 -24.23
C LEU A 159 -23.09 6.20 -24.78
N ALA A 160 -24.20 5.46 -24.85
CA ALA A 160 -24.28 4.16 -25.50
C ALA A 160 -23.96 4.24 -27.01
N GLU A 161 -24.43 5.29 -27.66
CA GLU A 161 -24.14 5.55 -29.08
C GLU A 161 -22.68 5.93 -29.30
N LEU A 162 -22.13 6.84 -28.50
CA LEU A 162 -20.71 7.19 -28.54
C LEU A 162 -19.80 5.98 -28.27
N ALA A 163 -20.17 5.10 -27.34
CA ALA A 163 -19.42 3.88 -27.05
C ALA A 163 -19.27 2.99 -28.30
N ARG A 164 -20.35 2.81 -29.08
CA ARG A 164 -20.34 2.05 -30.34
C ARG A 164 -19.40 2.67 -31.38
N TYR A 165 -19.40 3.98 -31.52
CA TYR A 165 -18.49 4.67 -32.44
C TYR A 165 -17.03 4.57 -31.98
N SER A 166 -16.78 4.70 -30.68
CA SER A 166 -15.43 4.64 -30.11
C SER A 166 -14.72 3.29 -30.33
N ALA A 167 -15.50 2.21 -30.46
CA ALA A 167 -14.99 0.86 -30.73
C ALA A 167 -14.26 0.77 -32.08
N HIS A 168 -14.66 1.58 -33.07
CA HIS A 168 -14.12 1.58 -34.43
C HIS A 168 -12.93 2.54 -34.62
N LEU A 169 -12.57 3.31 -33.60
CA LEU A 169 -11.49 4.28 -33.70
C LEU A 169 -10.11 3.60 -33.67
N THR A 170 -9.20 4.12 -34.50
CA THR A 170 -7.78 3.74 -34.45
C THR A 170 -7.11 4.28 -33.18
N SER A 171 -5.92 3.75 -32.84
CA SER A 171 -5.17 4.20 -31.66
C SER A 171 -4.94 5.72 -31.64
N THR A 172 -4.58 6.30 -32.79
CA THR A 172 -4.38 7.75 -32.95
C THR A 172 -5.68 8.52 -32.75
N GLN A 173 -6.78 8.07 -33.35
CA GLN A 173 -8.08 8.72 -33.21
C GLN A 173 -8.61 8.67 -31.78
N LYS A 174 -8.40 7.54 -31.07
CA LYS A 174 -8.74 7.40 -29.64
C LYS A 174 -7.97 8.41 -28.78
N SER A 175 -6.67 8.57 -29.04
CA SER A 175 -5.82 9.52 -28.32
C SER A 175 -6.31 10.96 -28.48
N ILE A 176 -6.61 11.36 -29.73
CA ILE A 176 -7.16 12.70 -30.03
C ILE A 176 -8.48 12.91 -29.30
N PHE A 177 -9.42 11.96 -29.43
CA PHE A 177 -10.73 12.04 -28.79
C PHE A 177 -10.61 12.22 -27.25
N ILE A 178 -9.78 11.40 -26.60
CA ILE A 178 -9.58 11.47 -25.14
C ILE A 178 -8.99 12.83 -24.72
N ASN A 179 -8.05 13.38 -25.49
CA ASN A 179 -7.47 14.69 -25.19
C ASN A 179 -8.50 15.81 -25.31
N HIS A 180 -9.33 15.81 -26.35
CA HIS A 180 -10.41 16.79 -26.50
C HIS A 180 -11.45 16.68 -25.38
N VAL A 181 -11.85 15.46 -24.99
CA VAL A 181 -12.77 15.25 -23.86
C VAL A 181 -12.16 15.78 -22.56
N ARG A 182 -10.86 15.55 -22.32
CA ARG A 182 -10.14 16.07 -21.16
C ARG A 182 -10.12 17.60 -21.13
N GLU A 183 -9.86 18.24 -22.26
CA GLU A 183 -9.84 19.71 -22.37
C GLU A 183 -11.22 20.32 -22.11
N LEU A 184 -12.27 19.75 -22.69
CA LEU A 184 -13.66 20.16 -22.44
C LEU A 184 -14.05 20.00 -20.96
N ALA A 185 -13.64 18.91 -20.31
CA ALA A 185 -13.90 18.67 -18.90
C ALA A 185 -13.17 19.67 -17.98
N GLN A 186 -11.94 20.07 -18.33
CA GLN A 186 -11.16 21.05 -17.59
C GLN A 186 -11.76 22.47 -17.71
N ASN A 187 -12.18 22.85 -18.92
CA ASN A 187 -12.76 24.17 -19.19
C ASN A 187 -14.16 24.35 -18.57
N SER A 188 -14.95 23.27 -18.50
CA SER A 188 -16.26 23.30 -17.83
C SER A 188 -16.14 23.42 -16.29
N GLY A 189 -15.04 22.96 -15.69
CA GLY A 189 -14.70 23.22 -14.29
C GLY A 189 -14.42 24.71 -14.00
N GLN A 190 -13.76 25.42 -14.92
CA GLN A 190 -13.49 26.86 -14.80
C GLN A 190 -14.74 27.73 -14.93
N LEU A 191 -15.72 27.34 -15.76
CA LEU A 191 -16.99 28.05 -15.90
C LEU A 191 -17.87 27.96 -14.64
N ARG A 192 -17.80 26.86 -13.89
CA ARG A 192 -18.51 26.71 -12.60
C ARG A 192 -17.91 27.59 -11.50
N ASN A 193 -16.59 27.78 -11.47
CA ASN A 193 -15.92 28.61 -10.46
C ASN A 193 -16.13 30.12 -10.66
N ARG A 194 -16.50 30.57 -11.86
CA ARG A 194 -16.74 31.99 -12.18
C ARG A 194 -18.16 32.48 -11.87
N ARG A 195 -19.12 31.58 -11.62
CA ARG A 195 -20.51 31.95 -11.29
C ARG A 195 -20.79 32.05 -9.79
N SER A 196 -19.78 31.77 -8.96
CA SER A 196 -19.87 31.76 -7.49
C SER A 196 -19.10 32.91 -6.82
N ALA A 197 -18.71 33.93 -7.59
CA ALA A 197 -18.00 35.13 -7.14
C ALA A 197 -18.77 36.38 -7.53
#